data_AF-A0A4R2U5J8-F1
#
_entry.id   AF-A0A4R2U5J8-F1
#
_cell.length_a   1.000
_cell.length_b   1.000
_cell.length_c   1.000
_cell.angle_alpha   90.00
_cell.angle_beta   90.00
_cell.angle_gamma   90.00
#
_symmetry.space_group_name_H-M   'P 1'
#
loop_
_entity.id
_entity.type
_entity.pdbx_description
1 polymer ?
#
loop_
_entity_poly.entity_id
_entity_poly.type
_entity_poly.pdbx_seq_one_letter_code
_entity_poly.pdbx_strand_id
1 'polypeptide(L)' 'MDTPIEDLAFEDALKELELIVGKLESGDTPLQQAIELYERGNKLRQRCADRLDAAQARIEAIRLDGDGKPAGVRPFAAG' A
#
# COMPACT_ATOMS: atom_id res chain seq x y z
N MET A 1 6.79 -15.00 -12.10
CA MET A 1 6.34 -13.75 -11.44
C MET A 1 7.60 -12.91 -11.31
N ASP A 2 7.93 -12.16 -12.36
CA ASP A 2 9.23 -11.48 -12.49
C ASP A 2 9.23 -10.04 -11.96
N THR A 3 8.07 -9.53 -11.53
CA THR A 3 7.94 -8.16 -11.02
C THR A 3 8.32 -8.09 -9.53
N PRO A 4 9.24 -7.20 -9.13
CA PRO A 4 9.54 -6.93 -7.74
C PRO A 4 8.30 -6.42 -6.98
N ILE A 5 8.19 -6.73 -5.68
CA ILE A 5 7.02 -6.38 -4.85
C ILE A 5 6.83 -4.86 -4.78
N GLU A 6 7.94 -4.14 -4.74
CA GLU A 6 8.03 -2.67 -4.73
C GLU A 6 7.45 -2.02 -6.00
N ASP A 7 7.27 -2.78 -7.08
CA ASP A 7 6.75 -2.29 -8.35
C ASP A 7 5.30 -2.71 -8.61
N LEU A 8 4.74 -3.63 -7.79
CA LEU A 8 3.37 -4.11 -7.96
C LEU A 8 2.33 -3.01 -7.76
N ALA A 9 1.29 -3.03 -8.60
CA ALA A 9 0.04 -2.31 -8.35
C ALA A 9 -0.65 -2.88 -7.10
N PHE A 10 -1.59 -2.12 -6.52
CA PHE A 10 -2.31 -2.56 -5.33
C PHE A 10 -3.09 -3.86 -5.59
N GLU A 11 -3.79 -3.93 -6.71
CA GLU A 11 -4.64 -5.04 -7.12
C GLU A 11 -3.83 -6.32 -7.34
N ASP A 12 -2.65 -6.19 -7.96
CA ASP A 12 -1.75 -7.32 -8.20
C ASP A 12 -1.13 -7.81 -6.89
N ALA A 13 -0.70 -6.90 -6.02
CA ALA A 13 -0.16 -7.26 -4.70
C ALA A 13 -1.21 -7.94 -3.81
N LEU A 14 -2.46 -7.45 -3.83
CA LEU A 14 -3.57 -8.03 -3.09
C LEU A 14 -3.92 -9.42 -3.61
N LYS A 15 -4.05 -9.58 -4.93
CA LYS A 15 -4.33 -10.88 -5.55
C LYS A 15 -3.26 -11.90 -5.22
N GLU A 16 -1.99 -11.50 -5.25
CA GLU A 16 -0.90 -12.40 -4.88
C GLU A 16 -0.95 -12.77 -3.39
N LEU A 17 -1.25 -11.80 -2.51
CA LEU A 17 -1.40 -12.05 -1.08
C LEU A 17 -2.53 -13.04 -0.80
N GLU A 18 -3.69 -12.92 -1.46
CA GLU A 18 -4.82 -13.86 -1.34
C GLU A 18 -4.42 -15.28 -1.75
N LEU A 19 -3.67 -15.42 -2.85
CA LEU A 19 -3.14 -16.72 -3.29
C LEU A 19 -2.19 -17.33 -2.27
N ILE A 20 -1.35 -16.52 -1.62
CA ILE A 20 -0.44 -16.98 -0.57
C ILE A 20 -1.22 -17.43 0.66
N VAL A 21 -2.19 -16.64 1.12
CA VAL A 21 -3.04 -16.99 2.26
C VAL A 21 -3.75 -18.31 1.99
N GLY A 22 -4.38 -18.48 0.82
CA GLY A 22 -5.06 -19.73 0.47
C GLY A 22 -4.14 -20.96 0.48
N LYS A 23 -2.88 -20.82 0.07
CA LYS A 23 -1.88 -21.91 0.13
C LYS A 23 -1.43 -22.24 1.56
N LEU A 24 -1.32 -21.23 2.42
CA LEU A 24 -0.97 -21.44 3.82
C LEU A 24 -2.14 -22.11 4.58
N GLU A 25 -3.36 -21.69 4.29
CA GLU A 25 -4.58 -22.24 4.90
C GLU A 25 -4.87 -23.69 4.46
N SER A 26 -4.43 -24.11 3.28
CA SER A 26 -4.64 -25.49 2.82
C SER A 26 -3.86 -26.51 3.64
N GLY A 27 -2.79 -26.12 4.35
CA GLY A 27 -2.00 -27.00 5.20
C GLY A 27 -1.09 -27.99 4.47
N ASP A 28 -1.19 -28.11 3.15
CA ASP A 28 -0.40 -29.03 2.32
C ASP A 28 1.00 -28.49 1.96
N THR A 29 1.35 -27.29 2.45
CA THR A 29 2.61 -26.63 2.14
C THR A 29 3.74 -27.12 3.07
N PRO A 30 4.88 -27.62 2.55
CA PRO A 30 6.04 -27.98 3.37
C PRO A 30 6.53 -26.80 4.22
N LEU A 31 7.00 -27.07 5.45
CA LEU A 31 7.38 -26.03 6.42
C LEU A 31 8.31 -24.95 5.82
N GLN A 32 9.33 -25.35 5.08
CA GLN A 32 10.27 -24.41 4.47
C GLN A 32 9.58 -23.46 3.49
N GLN A 33 8.70 -23.99 2.63
CA GLN A 33 7.92 -23.17 1.70
C GLN A 33 6.89 -22.30 2.43
N ALA A 34 6.31 -22.79 3.53
CA ALA A 34 5.36 -22.02 4.33
C ALA A 34 6.03 -20.77 4.94
N ILE A 35 7.29 -20.89 5.38
CA ILE A 35 8.09 -19.76 5.86
C ILE A 35 8.32 -18.75 4.73
N GLU A 36 8.72 -19.20 3.55
CA GLU A 36 8.96 -18.33 2.39
C GLU A 36 7.68 -17.59 1.95
N LEU A 37 6.55 -18.31 1.90
CA LEU A 37 5.24 -17.75 1.61
C LEU A 37 4.83 -16.72 2.67
N TYR A 38 5.06 -16.99 3.95
CA TYR A 38 4.76 -16.06 5.03
C TYR A 38 5.58 -14.77 4.93
N GLU A 39 6.89 -14.88 4.69
CA GLU A 39 7.76 -13.71 4.49
C GLU A 39 7.34 -12.87 3.29
N ARG A 40 7.01 -13.52 2.16
CA ARG A 40 6.50 -12.84 0.97
C ARG A 40 5.14 -12.19 1.24
N GLY A 41 4.24 -12.88 1.92
CA GLY A 41 2.93 -12.37 2.33
C GLY A 41 3.04 -11.12 3.21
N ASN A 42 3.99 -11.10 4.14
CA ASN A 42 4.27 -9.91 4.97
C ASN A 42 4.70 -8.71 4.13
N LYS A 43 5.57 -8.91 3.14
CA LYS A 43 6.02 -7.84 2.22
C LYS A 43 4.87 -7.32 1.35
N LEU A 44 4.04 -8.22 0.82
CA LEU A 44 2.85 -7.85 0.05
C LEU A 44 1.85 -7.06 0.91
N ARG A 45 1.60 -7.49 2.16
CA ARG A 45 0.76 -6.74 3.09
C ARG A 45 1.27 -5.33 3.32
N GLN A 46 2.58 -5.17 3.57
CA GLN A 46 3.19 -3.85 3.76
C GLN A 46 2.99 -2.98 2.52
N ARG A 47 3.25 -3.53 1.32
CA ARG A 47 3.02 -2.84 0.06
C ARG A 47 1.58 -2.36 -0.10
N CYS A 48 0.60 -3.20 0.21
CA CYS A 48 -0.81 -2.83 0.15
C CYS A 48 -1.11 -1.67 1.12
N ALA A 49 -0.61 -1.72 2.35
CA ALA A 49 -0.77 -0.65 3.32
C ALA A 49 -0.16 0.67 2.81
N ASP A 50 1.09 0.65 2.32
CA ASP A 50 1.76 1.84 1.80
C ASP A 50 0.98 2.49 0.65
N ARG A 51 0.37 1.67 -0.22
CA ARG A 51 -0.46 2.17 -1.34
C ARG A 51 -1.76 2.81 -0.85
N LEU A 52 -2.40 2.23 0.17
CA LEU A 52 -3.62 2.80 0.77
C LEU A 52 -3.31 4.11 1.50
N ASP A 53 -2.22 4.17 2.26
CA ASP A 53 -1.79 5.38 2.97
C ASP A 53 -1.51 6.52 1.98
N ALA A 54 -0.80 6.22 0.88
CA ALA A 54 -0.54 7.20 -0.17
C ALA A 54 -1.83 7.69 -0.86
N ALA A 55 -2.80 6.79 -1.09
CA ALA A 55 -4.10 7.17 -1.66
C ALA A 55 -4.90 8.06 -0.69
N GLN A 56 -4.91 7.73 0.60
CA GLN A 56 -5.57 8.54 1.63
C GLN A 56 -4.95 9.94 1.72
N ALA A 57 -3.62 10.04 1.81
CA ALA A 57 -2.93 11.33 1.87
C ALA A 57 -3.26 12.23 0.66
N ARG A 58 -3.41 11.64 -0.52
CA ARG A 58 -3.82 12.36 -1.73
C ARG A 58 -5.24 12.89 -1.65
N ILE A 59 -6.17 12.11 -1.10
CA ILE A 59 -7.57 12.54 -0.89
C ILE A 59 -7.64 13.68 0.12
N GLU A 60 -6.90 13.56 1.22
CA GLU A 60 -6.83 14.60 2.26
C GLU A 60 -6.28 15.93 1.72
N ALA A 61 -5.23 15.88 0.89
CA ALA A 61 -4.70 17.08 0.23
C ALA A 61 -5.76 17.78 -0.64
N ILE A 62 -6.50 17.03 -1.48
CA ILE A 62 -7.57 17.57 -2.33
C ILE A 62 -8.69 18.20 -1.48
N ARG A 63 -9.03 17.57 -0.34
CA ARG A 63 -10.08 18.08 0.55
C ARG A 63 -9.65 19.39 1.23
N LEU A 64 -8.41 19.50 1.69
CA LEU A 64 -7.88 20.74 2.29
C LEU A 64 -7.91 21.91 1.29
N ASP A 65 -7.69 21.63 0.01
CA ASP A 65 -7.84 22.61 -1.07
C ASP A 65 -9.32 23.02 -1.29
N GLY A 66 -10.27 22.10 -1.08
CA GLY A 66 -11.71 22.32 -1.25
C GLY A 66 -12.43 23.01 -0.08
N ASP A 67 -11.96 22.84 1.16
CA ASP A 67 -12.51 23.45 2.39
C ASP A 67 -11.93 24.87 2.67
N GLY A 68 -11.18 25.44 1.72
CA GLY A 68 -11.08 26.90 1.57
C GLY A 68 -10.00 27.63 2.36
N LYS A 69 -8.80 27.06 2.56
CA LYS A 69 -7.61 27.87 2.89
C LYS A 69 -6.38 27.49 2.03
N PRO A 70 -5.82 28.42 1.24
CA PRO A 70 -4.72 28.13 0.34
C PRO A 70 -3.40 27.89 1.07
N ALA A 71 -2.69 26.82 0.66
CA ALA A 71 -1.26 26.66 0.87
C ALA A 71 -0.49 27.70 0.04
N GLY A 72 -0.40 28.93 0.56
CA GLY A 72 0.39 29.99 -0.07
C GLY A 72 -0.26 31.36 0.03
N VAL A 73 -0.25 31.96 1.20
CA VAL A 73 -0.42 33.42 1.31
C VAL A 73 0.85 34.03 1.89
N ARG A 74 1.53 34.87 1.09
CA ARG A 74 2.48 35.83 1.64
C ARG A 74 1.67 36.96 2.30
N PRO A 75 1.98 37.35 3.55
CA PRO A 75 1.31 38.46 4.18
C PRO A 75 1.53 39.75 3.38
N PHE A 76 0.47 40.50 3.14
CA PHE A 76 0.56 41.86 2.65
C PHE A 76 1.13 42.74 3.77
N ALA A 77 2.36 43.22 3.61
CA ALA A 77 2.94 44.19 4.51
C ALA A 77 2.34 45.57 4.19
N ALA A 78 1.38 46.02 5.01
CA ALA A 78 0.99 47.42 5.06
C ALA A 78 2.00 48.15 5.96
N GLY A 79 2.67 49.17 5.41
CA GLY A 79 3.58 50.06 6.14
C GLY A 79 2.85 51.04 7.05
#